data_AF-A0A7X6UCH5-F1
#
_entry.id   AF-A0A7X6UCH5-F1
#
_cell.length_a   1.000
_cell.length_b   1.000
_cell.length_c   1.000
_cell.angle_alpha   90.00
_cell.angle_beta   90.00
_cell.angle_gamma   90.00
#
_symmetry.space_group_name_H-M   'P 1'
#
loop_
_entity.id
_entity.type
_entity.pdbx_description
1 polymer ?
#
loop_
_entity_poly.entity_id
_entity_poly.type
_entity_poly.pdbx_seq_one_letter_code
_entity_poly.pdbx_strand_id
1 'polypeptide(L)'
;MNRILKVTRLQMNKRDVSFFVPAIIVGMVMIVTAIISIALQRAGVNEVGSPEYVAGAMANTGIIFSLPGFLVYYGVQAVSTTFPFATALGATRRNYVIGTALANAVTGLYVAAMLSVLLFIELATTHWFMGIYVLDTYALGSGNVWQLALTSFLGTFAFTSIGGVFAAVWVRFGSKGPPALGLALGLVLAVLILVFVPYFAEIFAAITGAMLAWIGLGISVLAIGGTWFSMRRTAVR
;
A
#
# COMPACT_ATOMS: atom_id res chain seq x y z
N MET A 1 18.22 12.19 -23.14
CA MET A 1 17.71 12.02 -21.76
C MET A 1 16.30 11.44 -21.79
N ASN A 2 16.07 10.26 -21.20
CA ASN A 2 14.82 9.50 -21.28
C ASN A 2 13.64 10.27 -20.63
N ARG A 3 12.56 10.55 -21.37
CA ARG A 3 11.39 11.30 -20.89
C ARG A 3 10.66 10.59 -19.74
N ILE A 4 10.72 9.26 -19.69
CA ILE A 4 10.14 8.46 -18.61
C ILE A 4 10.81 8.81 -17.27
N LEU A 5 12.14 8.85 -17.23
CA LEU A 5 12.90 9.18 -16.03
C LEU A 5 12.66 10.62 -15.55
N LYS A 6 12.41 11.57 -16.47
CA LYS A 6 12.03 12.93 -16.10
C LYS A 6 10.69 12.96 -15.35
N VAL A 7 9.70 12.19 -15.82
CA VAL A 7 8.41 12.06 -15.12
C VAL A 7 8.60 11.37 -13.77
N THR A 8 9.37 10.29 -13.70
CA THR A 8 9.66 9.62 -12.43
C THR A 8 10.28 10.59 -11.41
N ARG A 9 11.26 11.41 -11.83
CA ARG A 9 11.86 12.44 -10.97
C ARG A 9 10.85 13.51 -10.55
N LEU A 10 9.95 13.91 -11.45
CA LEU A 10 8.87 14.87 -11.13
C LEU A 10 7.99 14.35 -9.99
N GLN A 11 7.60 13.08 -10.01
CA GLN A 11 6.80 12.48 -8.93
C GLN A 11 7.50 12.48 -7.57
N MET A 12 8.84 12.48 -7.55
CA MET A 12 9.64 12.44 -6.34
C MET A 12 10.17 13.81 -5.90
N ASN A 13 9.66 14.89 -6.50
CA ASN A 13 10.14 16.23 -6.19
C ASN A 13 9.82 16.66 -4.74
N LYS A 14 8.66 16.24 -4.21
CA LYS A 14 8.26 16.49 -2.83
C LYS A 14 8.69 15.34 -1.90
N ARG A 15 9.98 15.27 -1.62
CA ARG A 15 10.58 14.22 -0.79
C ARG A 15 9.92 14.08 0.59
N ASP A 16 9.48 15.19 1.17
CA ASP A 16 8.76 15.24 2.44
C ASP A 16 7.53 14.33 2.42
N VAL A 17 6.68 14.48 1.40
CA VAL A 17 5.46 13.67 1.28
C VAL A 17 5.79 12.26 0.80
N SER A 18 6.73 12.11 -0.13
CA SER A 18 7.05 10.81 -0.73
C SER A 18 7.72 9.83 0.24
N PHE A 19 8.55 10.31 1.17
CA PHE A 19 9.40 9.46 2.02
C PHE A 19 9.15 9.65 3.52
N PHE A 20 9.05 10.90 3.99
CA PHE A 20 8.91 11.15 5.43
C PHE A 20 7.52 10.80 5.94
N VAL A 21 6.45 11.12 5.20
CA VAL A 21 5.08 10.80 5.65
C VAL A 21 4.85 9.29 5.88
N PRO A 22 5.24 8.38 4.96
CA PRO A 22 5.21 6.94 5.25
C PRO A 22 5.95 6.55 6.52
N ALA A 23 7.16 7.09 6.74
CA ALA A 23 7.97 6.79 7.91
C ALA A 23 7.32 7.30 9.20
N ILE A 24 6.71 8.49 9.16
CA ILE A 24 5.96 9.06 10.28
C ILE A 24 4.74 8.20 10.60
N ILE A 25 3.98 7.75 9.60
CA ILE A 25 2.82 6.88 9.80
C ILE A 25 3.25 5.57 10.48
N VAL A 26 4.32 4.94 9.98
CA VAL A 26 4.86 3.71 10.58
C VAL A 26 5.32 3.96 12.02
N GLY A 27 6.07 5.03 12.26
CA GLY A 27 6.51 5.39 13.61
C GLY A 27 5.35 5.64 14.58
N MET A 28 4.30 6.33 14.12
CA MET A 28 3.09 6.55 14.91
C MET A 28 2.40 5.25 15.29
N VAL A 29 2.29 4.30 14.34
CA VAL A 29 1.69 2.99 14.63
C VAL A 29 2.55 2.17 15.56
N MET A 30 3.87 2.20 15.42
CA MET A 30 4.79 1.57 16.37
C MET A 30 4.57 2.10 17.80
N ILE A 31 4.44 3.42 17.95
CA ILE A 31 4.17 4.06 19.25
C ILE A 31 2.82 3.59 19.81
N VAL A 32 1.75 3.63 19.00
CA VAL A 32 0.42 3.20 19.43
C VAL A 32 0.42 1.72 19.82
N THR A 33 1.03 0.85 19.02
CA THR A 33 1.18 -0.57 19.35
C THR A 33 1.95 -0.75 20.65
N ALA A 34 3.06 -0.03 20.86
CA ALA A 34 3.82 -0.12 22.09
C ALA A 34 3.00 0.32 23.31
N ILE A 35 2.24 1.41 23.22
CA ILE A 35 1.34 1.88 24.29
C ILE A 35 0.31 0.80 24.63
N ILE A 36 -0.32 0.20 23.62
CA ILE A 36 -1.32 -0.86 23.82
C ILE A 36 -0.68 -2.09 24.47
N SER A 37 0.46 -2.56 23.95
CA SER A 37 1.17 -3.72 24.51
C SER A 37 1.59 -3.49 25.96
N ILE A 38 2.16 -2.32 26.28
CA ILE A 38 2.55 -1.97 27.65
C ILE A 38 1.31 -1.91 28.57
N ALA A 39 0.20 -1.33 28.11
CA ALA A 39 -1.03 -1.27 28.89
C ALA A 39 -1.58 -2.68 29.22
N LEU A 40 -1.56 -3.59 28.25
CA LEU A 40 -1.97 -4.99 28.44
C LEU A 40 -1.06 -5.72 29.43
N GLN A 41 0.26 -5.56 29.30
CA GLN A 41 1.23 -6.13 30.23
C GLN A 41 1.03 -5.60 31.66
N ARG A 42 0.76 -4.30 31.81
CA ARG A 42 0.49 -3.67 33.11
C ARG A 42 -0.84 -4.11 33.72
N ALA A 43 -1.82 -4.47 32.90
CA ALA A 43 -3.08 -5.04 33.34
C ALA A 43 -2.95 -6.53 33.75
N GLY A 44 -1.78 -7.15 33.59
CA GLY A 44 -1.56 -8.57 33.91
C GLY A 44 -2.20 -9.52 32.89
N VAL A 45 -2.46 -9.05 31.67
CA VAL A 45 -3.03 -9.88 30.60
C VAL A 45 -1.94 -10.80 30.05
N ASN A 46 -1.92 -12.04 30.54
CA ASN A 46 -0.95 -13.09 30.22
C ASN A 46 0.50 -12.73 30.56
N GLU A 47 1.33 -13.73 30.79
CA GLU A 47 2.77 -13.51 31.03
C GLU A 47 3.48 -13.18 29.72
N VAL A 48 4.40 -12.21 29.74
CA VAL A 48 5.18 -11.84 28.55
C VAL A 48 6.00 -13.04 28.09
N GLY A 49 5.82 -13.41 26.83
CA GLY A 49 6.48 -14.58 26.23
C GLY A 49 5.73 -15.90 26.41
N SER A 50 4.59 -15.93 27.11
CA SER A 50 3.71 -17.11 27.11
C SER A 50 3.17 -17.36 25.69
N PRO A 51 2.87 -18.62 25.31
CA PRO A 51 2.31 -18.93 23.99
C PRO A 51 1.04 -18.14 23.68
N GLU A 52 0.18 -17.91 24.68
CA GLU A 52 -1.07 -17.15 24.55
C GLU A 52 -0.80 -15.66 24.31
N TYR A 53 0.18 -15.08 25.01
CA TYR A 53 0.61 -13.71 24.79
C TYR A 53 1.16 -13.52 23.37
N VAL A 54 2.05 -14.41 22.94
CA VAL A 54 2.68 -14.35 21.61
C VAL A 54 1.61 -14.47 20.51
N ALA A 55 0.70 -15.43 20.62
CA ALA A 55 -0.38 -15.60 19.65
C ALA A 55 -1.27 -14.35 19.54
N GLY A 56 -1.61 -13.73 20.67
CA GLY A 56 -2.37 -12.48 20.70
C GLY A 56 -1.60 -11.30 20.11
N ALA A 57 -0.31 -11.18 20.43
CA ALA A 57 0.55 -10.10 19.95
C ALA A 57 0.82 -10.20 18.43
N MET A 58 1.04 -11.41 17.91
CA MET A 58 1.21 -11.67 16.47
C MET A 58 -0.07 -11.47 15.66
N ALA A 59 -1.24 -11.44 16.30
CA ALA A 59 -2.51 -11.10 15.67
C ALA A 59 -2.71 -9.58 15.46
N ASN A 60 -1.72 -8.76 15.82
CA ASN A 60 -1.74 -7.32 15.58
C ASN A 60 -1.82 -7.00 14.07
N THR A 61 -2.87 -6.28 13.67
CA THR A 61 -3.10 -5.85 12.28
C THR A 61 -2.88 -4.35 12.07
N GLY A 62 -2.47 -3.61 13.11
CA GLY A 62 -2.38 -2.14 13.09
C GLY A 62 -1.49 -1.60 11.96
N ILE A 63 -0.34 -2.23 11.73
CA ILE A 63 0.58 -1.82 10.67
C ILE A 63 -0.03 -1.97 9.27
N ILE A 64 -0.84 -3.00 9.03
CA ILE A 64 -1.45 -3.28 7.73
C ILE A 64 -2.49 -2.21 7.37
N PHE A 65 -3.23 -1.72 8.35
CA PHE A 65 -4.27 -0.71 8.13
C PHE A 65 -3.73 0.73 8.13
N SER A 66 -2.49 0.95 8.54
CA SER A 66 -1.92 2.29 8.72
C SER A 66 -1.57 3.01 7.41
N LEU A 67 -0.98 2.30 6.46
CA LEU A 67 -0.43 2.86 5.22
C LEU A 67 -1.42 2.96 4.04
N PRO A 68 -2.35 2.01 3.81
CA PRO A 68 -3.14 1.97 2.58
C PRO A 68 -3.87 3.28 2.24
N GLY A 69 -4.50 3.92 3.23
CA GLY A 69 -5.23 5.18 3.02
C GLY A 69 -4.34 6.30 2.50
N PHE A 70 -3.17 6.48 3.13
CA PHE A 70 -2.17 7.46 2.68
C PHE A 70 -1.63 7.12 1.30
N LEU A 71 -1.32 5.84 1.02
CA LEU A 71 -0.73 5.41 -0.25
C LEU A 71 -1.69 5.59 -1.43
N VAL A 72 -2.99 5.33 -1.23
CA VAL A 72 -4.03 5.64 -2.23
C VAL A 72 -4.12 7.14 -2.46
N TYR A 73 -4.18 7.94 -1.39
CA TYR A 73 -4.17 9.41 -1.49
C TYR A 73 -2.94 9.92 -2.24
N TYR A 74 -1.76 9.38 -1.93
CA TYR A 74 -0.51 9.75 -2.58
C TYR A 74 -0.55 9.44 -4.08
N GLY A 75 -1.08 8.28 -4.47
CA GLY A 75 -1.31 7.93 -5.87
C GLY A 75 -2.29 8.88 -6.58
N VAL A 76 -3.36 9.29 -5.90
CA VAL A 76 -4.32 10.28 -6.41
C VAL A 76 -3.63 11.61 -6.66
N GLN A 77 -2.86 12.10 -5.68
CA GLN A 77 -2.15 13.38 -5.77
C GLN A 77 -1.08 13.37 -6.85
N ALA A 78 -0.30 12.30 -6.94
CA ALA A 78 0.73 12.12 -7.96
C ALA A 78 0.14 12.32 -9.36
N VAL A 79 -1.00 11.69 -9.64
CA VAL A 79 -1.61 11.78 -10.97
C VAL A 79 -2.34 13.11 -11.21
N SER A 80 -3.19 13.53 -10.27
CA SER A 80 -4.09 14.68 -10.46
C SER A 80 -3.33 16.01 -10.59
N THR A 81 -2.22 16.16 -9.86
CA THR A 81 -1.47 17.43 -9.81
C THR A 81 -0.37 17.52 -10.86
N THR A 82 0.24 16.40 -11.24
CA THR A 82 1.44 16.43 -12.10
C THR A 82 1.14 16.11 -13.58
N PHE A 83 -0.02 15.53 -13.90
CA PHE A 83 -0.35 15.18 -15.29
C PHE A 83 -0.45 16.39 -16.24
N PRO A 84 -1.22 17.45 -15.93
CA PRO A 84 -1.29 18.64 -16.79
C PRO A 84 0.09 19.28 -16.96
N PHE A 85 0.86 19.39 -15.87
CA PHE A 85 2.20 19.95 -15.89
C PHE A 85 3.17 19.14 -16.76
N ALA A 86 3.19 17.81 -16.62
CA ALA A 86 4.07 16.95 -17.41
C ALA A 86 3.73 17.00 -18.91
N THR A 87 2.44 17.07 -19.25
CA THR A 87 2.01 17.16 -20.65
C THR A 87 2.32 18.52 -21.27
N ALA A 88 2.20 19.62 -20.52
CA ALA A 88 2.64 20.95 -20.92
C ALA A 88 4.15 21.03 -21.19
N LEU A 89 4.95 20.28 -20.42
CA LEU A 89 6.40 20.11 -20.66
C LEU A 89 6.76 19.13 -21.80
N GLY A 90 5.77 18.66 -22.57
CA GLY A 90 5.97 17.81 -23.74
C GLY A 90 6.13 16.31 -23.43
N ALA A 91 5.76 15.84 -22.24
CA ALA A 91 5.67 14.42 -21.97
C ALA A 91 4.46 13.81 -22.72
N THR A 92 4.66 12.66 -23.36
CA THR A 92 3.53 11.90 -23.90
C THR A 92 2.79 11.23 -22.75
N ARG A 93 1.49 10.98 -22.94
CA ARG A 93 0.67 10.24 -21.96
C ARG A 93 1.27 8.88 -21.59
N ARG A 94 1.92 8.21 -22.56
CA ARG A 94 2.55 6.89 -22.35
C ARG A 94 3.76 7.02 -21.44
N ASN A 95 4.62 7.99 -21.73
CA ASN A 95 5.79 8.27 -20.91
C ASN A 95 5.39 8.70 -19.49
N TYR A 96 4.27 9.42 -19.38
CA TYR A 96 3.72 9.81 -18.09
C TYR A 96 3.29 8.60 -17.26
N VAL A 97 2.41 7.75 -17.80
CA VAL A 97 1.89 6.58 -17.06
C VAL A 97 3.02 5.63 -16.65
N ILE A 98 3.95 5.33 -17.57
CA ILE A 98 5.10 4.47 -17.25
C ILE A 98 6.03 5.14 -16.22
N GLY A 99 6.29 6.44 -16.35
CA GLY A 99 7.13 7.18 -15.40
C GLY A 99 6.54 7.22 -14.00
N THR A 100 5.22 7.39 -13.89
CA THR A 100 4.48 7.33 -12.62
C THR A 100 4.46 5.92 -12.04
N ALA A 101 4.25 4.88 -12.86
CA ALA A 101 4.35 3.50 -12.39
C ALA A 101 5.75 3.18 -11.86
N LEU A 102 6.82 3.65 -12.52
CA LEU A 102 8.17 3.52 -11.99
C LEU A 102 8.37 4.28 -10.66
N ALA A 103 7.79 5.47 -10.52
CA ALA A 103 7.83 6.19 -9.25
C ALA A 103 7.12 5.42 -8.13
N ASN A 104 5.95 4.84 -8.41
CA ASN A 104 5.23 3.97 -7.48
C ASN A 104 6.07 2.75 -7.07
N ALA A 105 6.79 2.14 -8.01
CA ALA A 105 7.69 1.04 -7.72
C ALA A 105 8.85 1.47 -6.81
N VAL A 106 9.45 2.64 -7.04
CA VAL A 106 10.50 3.18 -6.15
C VAL A 106 9.95 3.44 -4.75
N THR A 107 8.76 4.03 -4.63
CA THR A 107 8.09 4.21 -3.33
C THR A 107 7.82 2.87 -2.64
N GLY A 108 7.38 1.86 -3.39
CA GLY A 108 7.19 0.51 -2.88
C GLY A 108 8.49 -0.11 -2.36
N LEU A 109 9.59 0.04 -3.11
CA LEU A 109 10.91 -0.46 -2.68
C LEU A 109 11.39 0.23 -1.41
N TYR A 110 11.17 1.55 -1.31
CA TYR A 110 11.49 2.30 -0.11
C TYR A 110 10.71 1.80 1.11
N VAL A 111 9.38 1.68 0.99
CA VAL A 111 8.54 1.19 2.10
C VAL A 111 8.94 -0.23 2.49
N ALA A 112 9.18 -1.11 1.52
CA ALA A 112 9.62 -2.47 1.78
C ALA A 112 10.97 -2.53 2.49
N ALA A 113 11.95 -1.74 2.03
CA ALA A 113 13.26 -1.67 2.67
C ALA A 113 13.17 -1.13 4.11
N MET A 114 12.40 -0.06 4.31
CA MET A 114 12.17 0.54 5.63
C MET A 114 11.55 -0.47 6.61
N LEU A 115 10.47 -1.13 6.21
CA LEU A 115 9.81 -2.13 7.07
C LEU A 115 10.69 -3.36 7.30
N SER A 116 11.48 -3.78 6.31
CA SER A 116 12.42 -4.89 6.46
C SER A 116 13.51 -4.57 7.49
N VAL A 117 14.07 -3.36 7.44
CA VAL A 117 15.06 -2.90 8.43
C VAL A 117 14.46 -2.86 9.83
N LEU A 118 13.24 -2.34 9.97
CA LEU A 118 12.55 -2.32 11.26
C LEU A 118 12.24 -3.73 11.78
N LEU A 119 11.85 -4.67 10.92
CA LEU A 119 11.64 -6.06 11.31
C LEU A 119 12.94 -6.72 11.76
N PHE A 120 14.06 -6.47 11.08
CA PHE A 120 15.37 -6.95 11.53
C PHE A 120 15.71 -6.43 12.93
N ILE A 121 15.44 -5.15 13.19
CA ILE A 121 15.64 -4.56 14.53
C ILE A 121 14.71 -5.21 15.55
N GLU A 122 13.44 -5.40 15.21
CA GLU A 122 12.46 -6.07 16.06
C GLU A 122 12.94 -7.47 16.48
N LEU A 123 13.37 -8.29 15.53
CA LEU A 123 13.89 -9.63 15.80
C LEU A 123 15.21 -9.60 16.60
N ALA A 124 16.13 -8.70 16.25
CA ALA A 124 17.42 -8.58 16.95
C ALA A 124 17.29 -8.08 18.39
N THR A 125 16.22 -7.36 18.71
CA THR A 125 15.94 -6.81 20.06
C THR A 125 14.97 -7.67 20.86
N THR A 126 14.68 -8.90 20.41
CA THR A 126 13.69 -9.78 21.05
C THR A 126 12.33 -9.07 21.18
N HIS A 127 11.86 -8.53 20.06
CA HIS A 127 10.60 -7.81 19.92
C HIS A 127 10.58 -6.51 20.73
N TRP A 128 11.45 -5.56 20.34
CA TRP A 128 11.57 -4.22 20.94
C TRP A 128 11.83 -4.23 22.45
N PHE A 129 12.69 -5.14 22.92
CA PHE A 129 13.14 -5.32 24.32
C PHE A 129 12.06 -5.74 25.34
N MET A 130 10.77 -5.59 25.01
CA MET A 130 9.64 -5.78 25.91
C MET A 130 8.61 -6.78 25.37
N GLY A 131 8.96 -7.60 24.37
CA GLY A 131 8.02 -8.55 23.78
C GLY A 131 6.88 -7.85 23.01
N ILE A 132 7.15 -6.73 22.36
CA ILE A 132 6.17 -5.96 21.59
C ILE A 132 6.25 -6.39 20.14
N TYR A 133 5.15 -6.88 19.57
CA TYR A 133 5.09 -7.36 18.19
C TYR A 133 4.43 -6.29 17.32
N VAL A 134 5.23 -5.66 16.45
CA VAL A 134 4.73 -4.64 15.52
C VAL A 134 4.73 -5.15 14.09
N LEU A 135 5.85 -5.71 13.66
CA LEU A 135 6.08 -6.18 12.30
C LEU A 135 6.13 -7.70 12.21
N ASP A 136 6.52 -8.38 13.30
CA ASP A 136 6.41 -9.82 13.39
C ASP A 136 4.95 -10.22 13.69
N THR A 137 4.13 -10.22 12.65
CA THR A 137 2.70 -10.55 12.73
C THR A 137 2.34 -11.59 11.70
N TYR A 138 1.26 -12.34 11.95
CA TYR A 138 0.81 -13.40 11.03
C TYR A 138 0.56 -12.86 9.62
N ALA A 139 0.00 -11.66 9.53
CA ALA A 139 -0.40 -11.08 8.28
C ALA A 139 0.78 -10.46 7.49
N LEU A 140 1.94 -10.24 8.12
CA LEU A 140 3.18 -9.80 7.44
C LEU A 140 4.19 -10.93 7.21
N GLY A 141 3.86 -12.17 7.60
CA GLY A 141 4.68 -13.34 7.33
C GLY A 141 5.49 -13.85 8.52
N SER A 142 5.08 -13.55 9.76
CA SER A 142 5.59 -14.17 10.99
C SER A 142 7.12 -14.16 11.07
N GLY A 143 7.73 -12.98 10.93
CA GLY A 143 9.17 -12.79 11.04
C GLY A 143 9.95 -13.09 9.76
N ASN A 144 9.30 -13.60 8.70
CA ASN A 144 9.94 -13.79 7.41
C ASN A 144 10.12 -12.45 6.68
N VAL A 145 11.35 -11.95 6.67
CA VAL A 145 11.71 -10.66 6.04
C VAL A 145 11.39 -10.64 4.55
N TRP A 146 11.61 -11.74 3.82
CA TRP A 146 11.32 -11.77 2.38
C TRP A 146 9.83 -11.67 2.09
N GLN A 147 9.01 -12.36 2.88
CA GLN A 147 7.56 -12.29 2.76
C GLN A 147 7.04 -10.89 3.11
N LEU A 148 7.57 -10.27 4.16
CA LEU A 148 7.25 -8.89 4.52
C LEU A 148 7.66 -7.92 3.41
N ALA A 149 8.88 -8.03 2.89
CA ALA A 149 9.39 -7.15 1.84
C ALA A 149 8.55 -7.25 0.55
N LEU A 150 8.22 -8.46 0.12
CA LEU A 150 7.41 -8.68 -1.08
C LEU A 150 5.98 -8.17 -0.90
N THR A 151 5.35 -8.51 0.23
CA THR A 151 3.97 -8.09 0.53
C THR A 151 3.87 -6.57 0.65
N SER A 152 4.80 -5.93 1.34
CA SER A 152 4.82 -4.46 1.49
C SER A 152 5.14 -3.74 0.18
N PHE A 153 6.07 -4.26 -0.63
CA PHE A 153 6.35 -3.72 -1.97
C PHE A 153 5.11 -3.76 -2.86
N LEU A 154 4.51 -4.96 -3.01
CA LEU A 154 3.36 -5.15 -3.90
C LEU A 154 2.11 -4.46 -3.38
N GLY A 155 1.88 -4.46 -2.06
CA GLY A 155 0.80 -3.71 -1.44
C GLY A 155 0.94 -2.21 -1.71
N THR A 156 2.15 -1.67 -1.52
CA THR A 156 2.41 -0.24 -1.78
C THR A 156 2.24 0.11 -3.25
N PHE A 157 2.77 -0.73 -4.15
CA PHE A 157 2.63 -0.56 -5.58
C PHE A 157 1.16 -0.63 -6.01
N ALA A 158 0.37 -1.54 -5.44
CA ALA A 158 -1.06 -1.66 -5.70
C ALA A 158 -1.83 -0.43 -5.21
N PHE A 159 -1.68 -0.02 -3.95
CA PHE A 159 -2.42 1.12 -3.41
C PHE A 159 -2.12 2.44 -4.12
N THR A 160 -0.85 2.70 -4.41
CA THR A 160 -0.46 3.90 -5.18
C THR A 160 -0.98 3.84 -6.62
N SER A 161 -1.03 2.66 -7.25
CA SER A 161 -1.59 2.49 -8.60
C SER A 161 -3.12 2.63 -8.61
N ILE A 162 -3.82 2.11 -7.58
CA ILE A 162 -5.26 2.32 -7.37
C ILE A 162 -5.56 3.82 -7.26
N GLY A 163 -4.80 4.55 -6.44
CA GLY A 163 -4.93 6.01 -6.37
C GLY A 163 -4.75 6.68 -7.74
N GLY A 164 -3.75 6.22 -8.49
CA GLY A 164 -3.48 6.71 -9.85
C GLY A 164 -4.67 6.57 -10.81
N VAL A 165 -5.39 5.45 -10.79
CA VAL A 165 -6.56 5.27 -11.68
C VAL A 165 -7.73 6.16 -11.27
N PHE A 166 -8.01 6.32 -9.97
CA PHE A 166 -9.04 7.24 -9.50
C PHE A 166 -8.75 8.68 -9.92
N ALA A 167 -7.51 9.12 -9.80
CA ALA A 167 -7.10 10.43 -10.28
C ALA A 167 -7.15 10.56 -11.81
N ALA A 168 -6.78 9.52 -12.57
CA ALA A 168 -6.89 9.54 -14.03
C ALA A 168 -8.35 9.72 -14.47
N VAL A 169 -9.27 9.04 -13.78
CA VAL A 169 -10.71 9.16 -13.98
C VAL A 169 -11.21 10.55 -13.58
N TRP A 170 -10.74 11.12 -12.47
CA TRP A 170 -11.02 12.51 -12.09
C TRP A 170 -10.57 13.50 -13.17
N VAL A 171 -9.32 13.39 -13.62
CA VAL A 171 -8.75 14.30 -14.63
C VAL A 171 -9.50 14.22 -15.95
N ARG A 172 -10.12 13.08 -16.27
CA ARG A 172 -10.94 12.91 -17.48
C ARG A 172 -12.40 13.35 -17.32
N PHE A 173 -13.06 12.93 -16.25
CA PHE A 173 -14.51 13.03 -16.09
C PHE A 173 -14.93 14.04 -15.01
N GLY A 174 -13.97 14.75 -14.42
CA GLY A 174 -14.17 15.68 -13.32
C GLY A 174 -14.72 14.98 -12.07
N SER A 175 -15.53 15.71 -11.31
CA SER A 175 -16.03 15.27 -10.00
C SER A 175 -16.98 14.09 -10.02
N LYS A 176 -17.61 13.81 -11.16
CA LYS A 176 -18.50 12.66 -11.31
C LYS A 176 -17.75 11.35 -11.54
N GLY A 177 -16.50 11.42 -11.98
CA GLY A 177 -15.70 10.25 -12.34
C GLY A 177 -15.41 9.31 -11.16
N PRO A 178 -14.70 9.77 -10.12
CA PRO A 178 -14.34 8.90 -8.99
C PRO A 178 -15.54 8.29 -8.26
N PRO A 179 -16.64 9.03 -7.97
CA PRO A 179 -17.82 8.42 -7.37
C PRO A 179 -18.45 7.34 -8.26
N ALA A 180 -18.53 7.55 -9.57
CA ALA A 180 -19.07 6.55 -10.50
C ALA A 180 -18.19 5.29 -10.56
N LEU A 181 -16.86 5.44 -10.64
CA LEU A 181 -15.93 4.31 -10.58
C LEU A 181 -16.03 3.58 -9.24
N GLY A 182 -16.06 4.32 -8.12
CA GLY A 182 -16.19 3.76 -6.78
C GLY A 182 -17.48 2.96 -6.62
N LEU A 183 -18.61 3.50 -7.09
CA LEU A 183 -19.90 2.82 -7.08
C LEU A 183 -19.87 1.55 -7.94
N ALA A 184 -19.32 1.61 -9.15
CA ALA A 184 -19.22 0.45 -10.03
C ALA A 184 -18.36 -0.66 -9.42
N LEU A 185 -17.19 -0.31 -8.85
CA LEU A 185 -16.33 -1.26 -8.16
C LEU A 185 -17.00 -1.83 -6.90
N GLY A 186 -17.71 -1.00 -6.14
CA GLY A 186 -18.47 -1.42 -4.96
C GLY A 186 -19.58 -2.41 -5.30
N LEU A 187 -20.33 -2.17 -6.38
CA LEU A 187 -21.36 -3.09 -6.87
C LEU A 187 -20.76 -4.42 -7.35
N VAL A 188 -19.67 -4.38 -8.11
CA VAL A 188 -18.96 -5.61 -8.52
C VAL A 188 -18.48 -6.39 -7.30
N LEU A 189 -17.87 -5.72 -6.32
CA LEU A 189 -17.41 -6.38 -5.10
C LEU A 189 -18.58 -6.98 -4.30
N ALA A 190 -19.70 -6.25 -4.19
CA ALA A 190 -20.89 -6.75 -3.51
C ALA A 190 -21.46 -8.02 -4.19
N VAL A 191 -21.53 -8.03 -5.52
CA VAL A 191 -21.97 -9.21 -6.29
C VAL A 191 -20.99 -10.37 -6.09
N LEU A 192 -19.68 -10.12 -6.17
CA LEU A 192 -18.68 -11.16 -5.94
C LEU A 192 -18.79 -11.75 -4.53
N ILE A 193 -18.97 -10.92 -3.50
CA ILE A 193 -19.17 -11.40 -2.13
C ILE A 193 -20.42 -12.28 -2.08
N LEU A 194 -21.57 -11.82 -2.58
CA LEU A 194 -22.82 -12.58 -2.54
C LEU A 194 -22.71 -13.95 -3.25
N VAL A 195 -21.96 -14.01 -4.35
CA VAL A 195 -21.74 -15.25 -5.11
C VAL A 195 -20.77 -16.20 -4.40
N PHE A 196 -19.68 -15.67 -3.82
CA PHE A 196 -18.57 -16.49 -3.30
C PHE A 196 -18.60 -16.74 -1.79
N VAL A 197 -19.48 -16.09 -1.02
CA VAL A 197 -19.63 -16.32 0.44
C VAL A 197 -19.67 -17.81 0.82
N PRO A 198 -20.42 -18.70 0.13
CA PRO A 198 -20.46 -20.12 0.48
C PRO A 198 -19.09 -20.81 0.41
N TYR A 199 -18.16 -20.28 -0.38
CA TYR A 199 -16.84 -20.86 -0.65
C TYR A 199 -15.71 -20.15 0.13
N PHE A 200 -16.03 -19.19 1.01
CA PHE A 200 -15.01 -18.40 1.69
C PHE A 200 -14.02 -19.26 2.49
N ALA A 201 -14.49 -20.29 3.19
CA ALA A 201 -13.60 -21.17 3.95
C ALA A 201 -12.54 -21.83 3.06
N GLU A 202 -12.96 -22.36 1.91
CA GLU A 202 -12.06 -22.98 0.92
C GLU A 202 -11.13 -21.95 0.28
N ILE A 203 -11.65 -20.77 -0.07
CA ILE A 203 -10.87 -19.68 -0.64
C ILE A 203 -9.79 -19.22 0.35
N PHE A 204 -10.15 -18.95 1.61
CA PHE A 204 -9.20 -18.52 2.62
C PHE A 204 -8.17 -19.60 2.95
N ALA A 205 -8.56 -20.88 2.95
CA ALA A 205 -7.63 -21.98 3.12
C ALA A 205 -6.64 -22.12 1.94
N ALA A 206 -7.07 -21.78 0.72
CA ALA A 206 -6.25 -21.81 -0.49
C ALA A 206 -5.35 -20.57 -0.66
N ILE A 207 -5.63 -19.47 0.05
CA ILE A 207 -4.82 -18.25 -0.01
C ILE A 207 -3.45 -18.51 0.63
N THR A 208 -2.43 -18.53 -0.21
CA THR A 208 -1.03 -18.52 0.21
C THR A 208 -0.45 -17.11 0.10
N GLY A 209 0.66 -16.84 0.79
CA GLY A 209 1.38 -15.56 0.67
C GLY A 209 1.78 -15.24 -0.79
N ALA A 210 2.15 -16.26 -1.57
CA ALA A 210 2.46 -16.11 -2.99
C ALA A 210 1.22 -15.72 -3.82
N MET A 211 0.05 -16.26 -3.50
CA MET A 211 -1.21 -15.90 -4.18
C MET A 211 -1.59 -14.45 -3.94
N LEU A 212 -1.43 -13.95 -2.70
CA LEU A 212 -1.67 -12.54 -2.37
C LEU A 212 -0.75 -11.59 -3.15
N ALA A 213 0.53 -11.97 -3.30
CA ALA A 213 1.47 -11.22 -4.13
C ALA A 213 0.99 -11.11 -5.60
N TRP A 214 0.57 -12.23 -6.19
CA TRP A 214 0.04 -12.23 -7.57
C TRP A 214 -1.24 -11.41 -7.72
N ILE A 215 -2.15 -11.48 -6.73
CA ILE A 215 -3.36 -10.65 -6.71
C ILE A 215 -3.00 -9.16 -6.68
N GLY A 216 -2.08 -8.76 -5.79
CA GLY A 216 -1.60 -7.38 -5.69
C GLY A 216 -0.98 -6.89 -7.00
N LEU A 217 -0.17 -7.73 -7.66
CA LEU A 217 0.40 -7.41 -8.96
C LEU A 217 -0.69 -7.27 -10.04
N GLY A 218 -1.65 -8.20 -10.09
CA GLY A 218 -2.77 -8.15 -11.04
C GLY A 218 -3.59 -6.87 -10.89
N ILE A 219 -3.94 -6.50 -9.65
CA ILE A 219 -4.64 -5.25 -9.34
C ILE A 219 -3.82 -4.03 -9.80
N SER A 220 -2.51 -4.04 -9.57
CA SER A 220 -1.63 -2.96 -10.00
C SER A 220 -1.60 -2.80 -11.52
N VAL A 221 -1.49 -3.91 -12.26
CA VAL A 221 -1.51 -3.92 -13.72
C VAL A 221 -2.85 -3.40 -14.26
N LEU A 222 -3.96 -3.86 -13.69
CA LEU A 222 -5.30 -3.39 -14.05
C LEU A 222 -5.47 -1.90 -13.76
N ALA A 223 -4.97 -1.40 -12.62
CA ALA A 223 -5.04 0.01 -12.26
C ALA A 223 -4.18 0.88 -13.19
N ILE A 224 -2.95 0.44 -13.54
CA ILE A 224 -2.09 1.14 -14.50
C ILE A 224 -2.74 1.15 -15.89
N GLY A 225 -3.33 0.02 -16.32
CA GLY A 225 -4.11 -0.07 -17.55
C GLY A 225 -5.29 0.90 -17.56
N GLY A 226 -6.08 0.93 -16.47
CA GLY A 226 -7.19 1.86 -16.30
C GLY A 226 -6.75 3.32 -16.33
N THR A 227 -5.59 3.62 -15.72
CA THR A 227 -4.95 4.94 -15.77
C THR A 227 -4.63 5.34 -17.21
N TRP A 228 -3.99 4.45 -17.97
CA TRP A 228 -3.68 4.64 -19.39
C TRP A 228 -4.94 4.86 -20.25
N PHE A 229 -5.94 3.99 -20.10
CA PHE A 229 -7.20 4.06 -20.85
C PHE A 229 -8.02 5.32 -20.53
N SER A 230 -7.92 5.81 -19.30
CA SER A 230 -8.51 7.07 -18.89
C SER A 230 -7.76 8.23 -19.55
N MET A 231 -6.43 8.29 -19.41
CA MET A 231 -5.64 9.42 -19.90
C MET A 231 -5.55 9.56 -21.42
N ARG A 232 -5.60 8.45 -22.18
CA ARG A 232 -5.39 8.48 -23.65
C ARG A 232 -6.29 9.46 -24.41
N ARG A 233 -7.49 9.76 -23.88
CA ARG A 233 -8.48 10.67 -24.49
C ARG A 233 -8.73 11.93 -23.66
N THR A 234 -7.93 12.18 -22.62
CA THR A 234 -8.14 13.36 -21.78
C THR A 234 -7.68 14.62 -22.52
N ALA A 235 -8.59 15.59 -22.68
CA ALA A 235 -8.23 16.93 -23.09
C ALA A 235 -7.50 17.62 -21.94
N VAL A 236 -6.29 18.11 -22.18
CA VAL A 236 -5.57 18.96 -21.22
C VAL A 236 -6.27 20.31 -21.28
N ARG A 237 -6.95 20.69 -20.20
CA ARG A 237 -7.55 22.01 -20.03
C ARG A 237 -6.59 22.91 -19.29
#